data_AF-A0A1B1TM65-F1
#
_entry.id   AF-A0A1B1TM65-F1
#
_cell.length_a   1.000
_cell.length_b   1.000
_cell.length_c   1.000
_cell.angle_alpha   90.00
_cell.angle_beta   90.00
_cell.angle_gamma   90.00
#
_symmetry.space_group_name_H-M   'P 1'
#
loop_
_entity.id
_entity.type
_entity.pdbx_description
1 polymer ?
#
loop_
_entity_poly.entity_id
_entity_poly.type
_entity_poly.pdbx_seq_one_letter_code
_entity_poly.pdbx_strand_id
1 'polypeptide(L)'
;MFALEIAMSEPLFLVANLLCRTPTAINSIAAIAPQTCVQRASNPTGTNLWATATPQYLSSPRFRSGAQLYTFRINALLRGQIQTALKEGASTRLWTNGALQPTYQQWQQLLSQEVNLAAKYQGRQSLSVLLGDSLSLWFPNDLLPASKIWLNQGISGENTSQILARLGTLNGLQPDTIYLMAGVNDLKQGVSEMTLLNNLRAIIHQLRCQHPETVIIVQSLLPTNHHYLRKDRAIRINQQLQAIATQEGVNYLNLYPLFTDANGGLRLELTTDGLHLSDAGYVQWQGALQRLEDCLTQ
;
A
#
# COMPACT_ATOMS: atom_id res chain seq x y z
N MET A 1 -13.99 -13.15 -47.34
CA MET A 1 -13.31 -13.55 -46.09
C MET A 1 -12.72 -12.28 -45.50
N PHE A 2 -13.52 -11.49 -44.78
CA PHE A 2 -13.08 -10.24 -44.14
C PHE A 2 -13.07 -10.48 -42.64
N ALA A 3 -11.88 -10.36 -42.04
CA ALA A 3 -11.69 -10.44 -40.61
C ALA A 3 -12.19 -9.15 -39.95
N LEU A 4 -13.00 -9.31 -38.90
CA LEU A 4 -13.53 -8.25 -38.08
C LEU A 4 -12.51 -7.98 -36.95
N GLU A 5 -11.67 -6.96 -37.10
CA GLU A 5 -10.92 -6.40 -35.97
C GLU A 5 -11.87 -5.54 -35.14
N ILE A 6 -12.24 -6.03 -33.95
CA ILE A 6 -12.95 -5.22 -32.97
C ILE A 6 -11.89 -4.38 -32.25
N ALA A 7 -11.68 -3.16 -32.75
CA ALA A 7 -11.03 -2.11 -32.00
C ALA A 7 -11.93 -1.75 -30.80
N MET A 8 -11.52 -2.14 -29.60
CA MET A 8 -12.10 -1.60 -28.37
C MET A 8 -11.75 -0.12 -28.30
N SER A 9 -12.76 0.71 -28.43
CA SER A 9 -12.63 2.15 -28.60
C SER A 9 -12.23 2.84 -27.28
N GLU A 10 -11.49 3.94 -27.42
CA GLU A 10 -10.99 4.82 -26.37
C GLU A 10 -11.99 5.78 -25.66
N PRO A 11 -13.32 5.86 -25.93
CA PRO A 11 -14.12 6.95 -25.37
C PRO A 11 -14.47 6.76 -23.88
N LEU A 12 -14.31 5.57 -23.30
CA LEU A 12 -14.58 5.34 -21.87
C LEU A 12 -13.53 5.97 -20.94
N PHE A 13 -12.27 6.05 -21.38
CA PHE A 13 -11.20 6.70 -20.60
C PHE A 13 -11.31 8.23 -20.58
N LEU A 14 -11.76 8.84 -21.68
CA LEU A 14 -11.90 10.29 -21.78
C LEU A 14 -13.10 10.81 -20.97
N VAL A 15 -14.21 10.07 -20.95
CA VAL A 15 -15.42 10.45 -20.19
C VAL A 15 -15.18 10.34 -18.68
N ALA A 16 -14.41 9.34 -18.21
CA ALA A 16 -14.04 9.23 -16.79
C ALA A 16 -13.22 10.43 -16.30
N ASN A 17 -12.31 10.97 -17.13
CA ASN A 17 -11.52 12.16 -16.80
C ASN A 17 -12.36 13.46 -16.79
N LEU A 18 -13.39 13.58 -17.64
CA LEU A 18 -14.31 14.72 -17.61
C LEU A 18 -15.31 14.67 -16.44
N LEU A 19 -15.58 13.48 -15.89
CA LEU A 19 -16.48 13.29 -14.75
C LEU A 19 -15.78 13.33 -13.39
N CYS A 20 -14.44 13.29 -13.36
CA CYS A 20 -13.67 13.46 -12.14
C CYS A 20 -13.76 14.93 -11.70
N ARG A 21 -14.82 15.25 -10.95
CA ARG A 21 -15.07 16.61 -10.46
C ARG A 21 -13.85 17.07 -9.66
N THR A 22 -13.31 18.24 -10.03
CA THR A 22 -12.50 19.04 -9.11
C THR A 22 -13.31 19.27 -7.83
N PRO A 23 -12.68 19.36 -6.64
CA PRO A 23 -13.40 19.50 -5.38
C PRO A 23 -14.12 20.86 -5.31
N THR A 24 -15.26 20.96 -5.98
CA THR A 24 -16.25 22.01 -5.77
C THR A 24 -17.24 21.45 -4.74
N ALA A 25 -17.04 21.88 -3.49
CA ALA A 25 -17.92 21.65 -2.35
C ALA A 25 -18.35 20.18 -2.14
N ILE A 26 -17.47 19.39 -1.50
CA ILE A 26 -17.79 18.02 -1.07
C ILE A 26 -18.79 18.08 0.09
N ASN A 27 -20.06 17.85 -0.23
CA ASN A 27 -21.12 17.55 0.75
C ASN A 27 -21.23 16.02 1.02
N SER A 28 -20.30 15.19 0.55
CA SER A 28 -20.22 13.79 0.99
C SER A 28 -19.25 13.67 2.15
N ILE A 29 -19.80 13.39 3.34
CA ILE A 29 -19.10 13.29 4.62
C ILE A 29 -18.10 12.10 4.67
N ALA A 30 -17.94 11.32 3.58
CA ALA A 30 -17.32 10.00 3.59
C ALA A 30 -15.88 9.87 3.01
N ALA A 31 -15.29 10.87 2.34
CA ALA A 31 -14.02 10.66 1.62
C ALA A 31 -12.75 11.16 2.35
N ILE A 32 -12.89 11.91 3.44
CA ILE A 32 -11.76 12.51 4.18
C ILE A 32 -11.73 11.94 5.59
N ALA A 33 -10.64 11.26 5.95
CA ALA A 33 -10.42 10.85 7.34
C ALA A 33 -10.40 12.10 8.21
N PRO A 34 -10.97 12.09 9.43
CA PRO A 34 -10.83 13.22 10.32
C PRO A 34 -9.34 13.56 10.46
N GLN A 35 -8.95 14.81 10.19
CA GLN A 35 -7.53 15.21 10.24
C GLN A 35 -6.91 14.91 11.61
N THR A 36 -7.72 14.91 12.66
CA THR A 36 -7.38 14.50 14.02
C THR A 36 -6.91 13.04 14.10
N CYS A 37 -7.51 12.12 13.35
CA CYS A 37 -7.11 10.71 13.30
C CYS A 37 -5.73 10.55 12.67
N VAL A 38 -5.51 11.22 11.54
CA VAL A 38 -4.23 11.18 10.81
C VAL A 38 -3.12 11.81 11.64
N GLN A 39 -3.38 12.96 12.28
CA GLN A 39 -2.42 13.61 13.17
C GLN A 39 -2.06 12.75 14.39
N ARG A 40 -3.04 12.09 15.02
CA ARG A 40 -2.82 11.17 16.15
C ARG A 40 -1.99 9.96 15.74
N ALA A 41 -2.22 9.42 14.55
CA ALA A 41 -1.46 8.30 14.01
C ALA A 41 0.00 8.68 13.71
N SER A 42 0.21 9.87 13.12
CA SER A 42 1.53 10.43 12.78
C SER A 42 2.37 10.86 13.99
N ASN A 43 1.74 11.42 15.02
CA ASN A 43 2.40 11.94 16.20
C ASN A 43 1.76 11.35 17.46
N PRO A 44 2.04 10.08 17.81
CA PRO A 44 1.49 9.47 19.01
C PRO A 44 1.99 10.22 20.25
N THR A 45 1.10 10.94 20.93
CA THR A 45 1.34 11.51 22.25
C THR A 45 1.30 10.38 23.29
N GLY A 46 2.40 9.65 23.45
CA GLY A 46 2.45 8.54 24.40
C GLY A 46 3.59 7.57 24.14
N THR A 47 3.85 6.71 25.13
CA THR A 47 4.95 5.73 25.15
C THR A 47 5.05 4.92 23.88
N ASN A 48 6.27 4.89 23.34
CA ASN A 48 6.77 3.96 22.35
C ASN A 48 6.19 2.54 22.52
N LEU A 49 5.22 2.16 21.68
CA LEU A 49 4.56 0.85 21.71
C LEU A 49 5.52 -0.32 21.49
N TRP A 50 6.73 -0.06 20.97
CA TRP A 50 7.78 -1.09 20.83
C TRP A 50 8.23 -1.68 22.18
N ALA A 51 8.06 -0.94 23.29
CA ALA A 51 8.50 -1.42 24.60
C ALA A 51 7.56 -2.46 25.23
N THR A 52 6.32 -2.59 24.73
CA THR A 52 5.30 -3.50 25.29
C THR A 52 4.93 -4.67 24.37
N ALA A 53 5.29 -4.62 23.09
CA ALA A 53 5.05 -5.73 22.16
C ALA A 53 6.21 -6.74 22.23
N THR A 54 6.11 -7.72 23.11
CA THR A 54 6.97 -8.92 23.13
C THR A 54 6.98 -9.58 21.75
N PRO A 55 8.08 -10.16 21.23
CA PRO A 55 8.14 -10.76 19.88
C PRO A 55 7.24 -12.00 19.64
N GLN A 56 6.33 -12.34 20.55
CA GLN A 56 5.47 -13.52 20.51
C GLN A 56 4.32 -13.45 19.49
N TYR A 57 4.19 -12.37 18.71
CA TYR A 57 2.98 -12.08 17.92
C TYR A 57 2.97 -12.49 16.45
N LEU A 58 4.07 -13.04 15.91
CA LEU A 58 4.07 -13.50 14.51
C LEU A 58 3.77 -15.00 14.46
N SER A 59 2.50 -15.32 14.30
CA SER A 59 2.00 -16.69 14.14
C SER A 59 1.88 -17.11 12.67
N SER A 60 1.98 -16.14 11.74
CA SER A 60 2.02 -16.41 10.31
C SER A 60 3.34 -17.03 9.85
N PRO A 61 3.32 -17.88 8.81
CA PRO A 61 4.54 -18.42 8.22
C PRO A 61 5.44 -17.29 7.70
N ARG A 62 6.72 -17.31 8.09
CA ARG A 62 7.71 -16.39 7.52
C ARG A 62 8.16 -16.88 6.15
N PHE A 63 7.78 -16.16 5.10
CA PHE A 63 8.29 -16.41 3.75
C PHE A 63 9.74 -15.94 3.64
N ARG A 64 10.60 -16.78 3.08
CA ARG A 64 12.04 -16.48 2.89
C ARG A 64 12.35 -15.95 1.49
N SER A 65 11.38 -16.00 0.58
CA SER A 65 11.56 -15.54 -0.80
C SER A 65 10.24 -15.12 -1.45
N GLY A 66 10.32 -14.30 -2.50
CA GLY A 66 9.16 -13.90 -3.30
C GLY A 66 8.43 -15.09 -3.91
N ALA A 67 9.15 -16.13 -4.33
CA ALA A 67 8.56 -17.38 -4.82
C ALA A 67 7.69 -18.08 -3.77
N GLN A 68 8.15 -18.17 -2.52
CA GLN A 68 7.35 -18.77 -1.43
C GLN A 68 6.07 -17.96 -1.14
N LEU A 69 6.19 -16.62 -1.08
CA LEU A 69 5.04 -15.74 -0.90
C LEU A 69 4.04 -15.85 -2.07
N TYR A 70 4.54 -15.87 -3.30
CA TYR A 70 3.72 -16.03 -4.50
C TYR A 70 2.97 -17.36 -4.50
N THR A 71 3.65 -18.47 -4.23
CA THR A 71 3.00 -19.79 -4.13
C THR A 71 1.94 -19.83 -3.04
N PHE A 72 2.20 -19.22 -1.88
CA PHE A 72 1.21 -19.11 -0.82
C PHE A 72 -0.05 -18.36 -1.27
N ARG A 73 0.13 -17.23 -1.96
CA ARG A 73 -0.97 -16.41 -2.48
C ARG A 73 -1.77 -17.11 -3.56
N ILE A 74 -1.12 -17.79 -4.49
CA ILE A 74 -1.80 -18.62 -5.49
C ILE A 74 -2.61 -19.74 -4.82
N ASN A 75 -2.08 -20.39 -3.79
CA ASN A 75 -2.81 -21.42 -3.05
C ASN A 75 -4.04 -20.86 -2.31
N ALA A 76 -3.95 -19.63 -1.79
CA ALA A 76 -5.11 -18.92 -1.22
C ALA A 76 -6.19 -18.72 -2.30
N LEU A 77 -5.78 -18.17 -3.44
CA LEU A 77 -6.65 -17.85 -4.56
C LEU A 77 -7.37 -19.10 -5.11
N LEU A 78 -6.64 -20.21 -5.27
CA LEU A 78 -7.19 -21.50 -5.72
C LEU A 78 -8.26 -22.06 -4.78
N ARG A 79 -8.27 -21.61 -3.52
CA ARG A 79 -9.31 -21.96 -2.52
C ARG A 79 -10.43 -20.93 -2.44
N GLY A 80 -10.45 -19.94 -3.34
CA GLY A 80 -11.42 -18.85 -3.32
C GLY A 80 -11.26 -17.90 -2.14
N GLN A 81 -10.05 -17.82 -1.57
CA GLN A 81 -9.74 -16.95 -0.44
C GLN A 81 -8.66 -15.94 -0.84
N ILE A 82 -8.75 -14.73 -0.30
CA ILE A 82 -7.62 -13.80 -0.33
C ILE A 82 -6.64 -14.16 0.78
N GLN A 83 -5.34 -13.92 0.55
CA GLN A 83 -4.29 -14.41 1.44
C GLN A 83 -4.37 -13.92 2.89
N THR A 84 -4.90 -12.72 3.12
CA THR A 84 -5.11 -12.11 4.44
C THR A 84 -6.31 -12.70 5.18
N ALA A 85 -7.24 -13.35 4.47
CA ALA A 85 -8.40 -14.02 5.03
C ALA A 85 -8.15 -15.53 5.30
N LEU A 86 -6.94 -16.04 4.99
CA LEU A 86 -6.55 -17.39 5.35
C LEU A 86 -6.32 -17.47 6.86
N LYS A 87 -7.24 -18.12 7.57
CA LYS A 87 -7.02 -18.52 8.98
C LYS A 87 -5.91 -19.56 9.06
N GLU A 88 -5.16 -19.54 10.17
CA GLU A 88 -4.10 -20.50 10.48
C GLU A 88 -4.57 -21.97 10.36
N GLY A 89 -3.64 -22.83 9.93
CA GLY A 89 -3.88 -24.25 9.66
C GLY A 89 -4.02 -24.62 8.18
N ALA A 90 -4.02 -23.63 7.28
CA ALA A 90 -4.32 -23.85 5.88
C ALA A 90 -3.15 -24.36 5.00
N SER A 91 -1.87 -24.33 5.41
CA SER A 91 -0.82 -25.02 4.61
C SER A 91 0.42 -25.43 5.38
N THR A 92 0.61 -26.75 5.57
CA THR A 92 1.81 -27.34 6.15
C THR A 92 2.62 -28.26 5.21
N ARG A 93 2.26 -28.41 3.92
CA ARG A 93 2.92 -29.43 3.06
C ARG A 93 3.54 -29.00 1.73
N LEU A 94 3.44 -27.73 1.30
CA LEU A 94 3.92 -27.32 -0.03
C LEU A 94 5.04 -26.27 0.00
N TRP A 95 5.85 -26.25 1.07
CA TRP A 95 7.09 -25.48 1.11
C TRP A 95 8.11 -26.10 0.15
N THR A 96 7.92 -25.93 -1.15
CA THR A 96 8.92 -26.34 -2.14
C THR A 96 10.08 -25.35 -2.05
N ASN A 97 11.15 -25.80 -1.38
CA ASN A 97 12.47 -25.24 -1.63
C ASN A 97 12.76 -25.44 -3.13
N GLY A 98 12.64 -24.38 -3.94
CA GLY A 98 12.92 -24.45 -5.38
C GLY A 98 11.84 -23.91 -6.34
N ALA A 99 10.79 -23.22 -5.87
CA ALA A 99 9.92 -22.48 -6.78
C ALA A 99 10.72 -21.38 -7.52
N LEU A 100 10.62 -21.35 -8.86
CA LEU A 100 11.20 -20.28 -9.69
C LEU A 100 10.65 -18.92 -9.24
N GLN A 101 11.49 -17.89 -9.31
CA GLN A 101 11.04 -16.54 -9.00
C GLN A 101 9.96 -16.13 -10.02
N PRO A 102 8.77 -15.72 -9.56
CA PRO A 102 7.71 -15.27 -10.46
C PRO A 102 8.16 -14.00 -11.21
N THR A 103 7.75 -13.89 -12.47
CA THR A 103 7.96 -12.70 -13.27
C THR A 103 7.08 -11.56 -12.78
N TYR A 104 7.41 -10.33 -13.19
CA TYR A 104 6.58 -9.16 -12.93
C TYR A 104 5.14 -9.34 -13.48
N GLN A 105 5.00 -9.89 -14.68
CA GLN A 105 3.68 -10.17 -15.27
C GLN A 105 2.89 -11.20 -14.46
N GLN A 106 3.56 -12.23 -13.91
CA GLN A 106 2.91 -13.22 -13.04
C GLN A 106 2.40 -12.58 -11.75
N TRP A 107 3.19 -11.68 -11.13
CA TRP A 107 2.71 -10.88 -9.99
C TRP A 107 1.49 -10.04 -10.36
N GLN A 108 1.51 -9.32 -11.48
CA GLN A 108 0.38 -8.51 -11.93
C GLN A 108 -0.88 -9.37 -12.16
N GLN A 109 -0.74 -10.56 -12.76
CA GLN A 109 -1.85 -11.49 -12.96
C GLN A 109 -2.44 -11.99 -11.64
N LEU A 110 -1.59 -12.40 -10.70
CA LEU A 110 -2.03 -12.80 -9.35
C LEU A 110 -2.79 -11.67 -8.66
N LEU A 111 -2.23 -10.46 -8.64
CA LEU A 111 -2.88 -9.30 -8.01
C LEU A 111 -4.24 -8.98 -8.64
N SER A 112 -4.33 -9.03 -9.97
CA SER A 112 -5.60 -8.82 -10.69
C SER A 112 -6.65 -9.89 -10.33
N GLN A 113 -6.24 -11.16 -10.20
CA GLN A 113 -7.15 -12.23 -9.78
C GLN A 113 -7.63 -12.04 -8.33
N GLU A 114 -6.75 -11.58 -7.44
CA GLU A 114 -7.14 -11.27 -6.07
C GLU A 114 -8.10 -10.08 -5.98
N VAL A 115 -7.96 -9.05 -6.82
CA VAL A 115 -8.94 -7.94 -6.92
C VAL A 115 -10.31 -8.48 -7.31
N ASN A 116 -10.38 -9.32 -8.35
CA ASN A 116 -11.63 -9.94 -8.80
C ASN A 116 -12.29 -10.78 -7.70
N LEU A 117 -11.47 -11.45 -6.88
CA LEU A 117 -11.96 -12.21 -5.73
C LEU A 117 -12.42 -11.28 -4.59
N ALA A 118 -11.66 -10.22 -4.30
CA ALA A 118 -11.94 -9.24 -3.26
C ALA A 118 -13.27 -8.50 -3.50
N ALA A 119 -13.66 -8.29 -4.77
CA ALA A 119 -14.95 -7.72 -5.13
C ALA A 119 -16.14 -8.48 -4.53
N LYS A 120 -16.01 -9.78 -4.24
CA LYS A 120 -17.06 -10.59 -3.59
C LYS A 120 -17.29 -10.26 -2.12
N TYR A 121 -16.38 -9.55 -1.48
CA TYR A 121 -16.47 -9.14 -0.07
C TYR A 121 -17.10 -7.75 0.11
N GLN A 122 -17.27 -6.99 -0.98
CA GLN A 122 -17.89 -5.66 -0.96
C GLN A 122 -19.28 -5.69 -0.33
N GLY A 123 -19.56 -4.71 0.54
CA GLY A 123 -20.83 -4.59 1.25
C GLY A 123 -21.05 -5.64 2.35
N ARG A 124 -20.14 -6.60 2.55
CA ARG A 124 -20.22 -7.62 3.63
C ARG A 124 -19.31 -7.29 4.79
N GLN A 125 -18.11 -6.81 4.49
CA GLN A 125 -17.08 -6.41 5.45
C GLN A 125 -16.30 -5.24 4.87
N SER A 126 -15.72 -4.42 5.75
CA SER A 126 -14.83 -3.36 5.28
C SER A 126 -13.62 -3.96 4.57
N LEU A 127 -13.21 -3.33 3.47
CA LEU A 127 -12.09 -3.70 2.61
C LEU A 127 -11.09 -2.56 2.53
N SER A 128 -9.84 -2.82 2.93
CA SER A 128 -8.72 -1.91 2.73
C SER A 128 -7.69 -2.48 1.76
N VAL A 129 -7.05 -1.61 0.99
CA VAL A 129 -5.99 -1.96 0.04
C VAL A 129 -4.67 -1.38 0.50
N LEU A 130 -3.61 -2.19 0.54
CA LEU A 130 -2.23 -1.71 0.62
C LEU A 130 -1.64 -1.66 -0.78
N LEU A 131 -1.41 -0.46 -1.32
CA LEU A 131 -0.82 -0.25 -2.63
C LEU A 131 0.62 0.26 -2.47
N GLY A 132 1.58 -0.40 -3.11
CA GLY A 132 2.98 0.03 -3.02
C GLY A 132 3.99 -0.96 -3.59
N ASP A 133 5.19 -0.94 -3.01
CA ASP A 133 6.34 -1.70 -3.49
C ASP A 133 6.67 -2.92 -2.59
N SER A 134 7.96 -3.23 -2.41
CA SER A 134 8.41 -4.31 -1.53
C SER A 134 8.01 -4.09 -0.07
N LEU A 135 8.01 -2.84 0.43
CA LEU A 135 7.63 -2.56 1.81
C LEU A 135 6.17 -2.95 2.06
N SER A 136 5.28 -2.64 1.12
CA SER A 136 3.87 -3.06 1.20
C SER A 136 3.72 -4.57 0.97
N LEU A 137 4.39 -5.15 -0.05
CA LEU A 137 4.28 -6.59 -0.36
C LEU A 137 4.61 -7.48 0.83
N TRP A 138 5.63 -7.10 1.60
CA TRP A 138 6.17 -7.87 2.71
C TRP A 138 5.50 -7.55 4.06
N PHE A 139 4.46 -6.71 4.09
CA PHE A 139 3.69 -6.46 5.30
C PHE A 139 3.03 -7.75 5.81
N PRO A 140 3.35 -8.22 7.03
CA PRO A 140 2.79 -9.46 7.57
C PRO A 140 1.27 -9.40 7.75
N ASN A 141 0.55 -10.42 7.25
CA ASN A 141 -0.91 -10.45 7.27
C ASN A 141 -1.50 -10.43 8.69
N ASP A 142 -0.82 -11.07 9.66
CA ASP A 142 -1.20 -11.12 11.08
C ASP A 142 -1.01 -9.80 11.81
N LEU A 143 -0.22 -8.88 11.26
CA LEU A 143 -0.08 -7.52 11.76
C LEU A 143 -1.11 -6.55 11.16
N LEU A 144 -1.92 -6.97 10.19
CA LEU A 144 -2.94 -6.08 9.65
C LEU A 144 -4.14 -6.00 10.60
N PRO A 145 -4.69 -4.79 10.88
CA PRO A 145 -5.84 -4.63 11.76
C PRO A 145 -7.00 -5.59 11.44
N ALA A 146 -7.37 -6.43 12.40
CA ALA A 146 -8.30 -7.54 12.19
C ALA A 146 -9.78 -7.16 11.97
N SER A 147 -10.13 -5.88 12.12
CA SER A 147 -11.51 -5.38 11.97
C SER A 147 -11.99 -5.35 10.52
N LYS A 148 -11.11 -5.62 9.55
CA LYS A 148 -11.41 -5.53 8.13
C LYS A 148 -10.63 -6.53 7.31
N ILE A 149 -11.06 -6.67 6.07
CA ILE A 149 -10.37 -7.42 5.04
C ILE A 149 -9.29 -6.54 4.41
N TRP A 150 -8.09 -7.10 4.22
CA TRP A 150 -6.97 -6.39 3.62
C TRP A 150 -6.57 -7.01 2.29
N LEU A 151 -6.47 -6.21 1.23
CA LEU A 151 -5.96 -6.63 -0.06
C LEU A 151 -4.57 -6.01 -0.27
N ASN A 152 -3.53 -6.83 -0.20
CA ASN A 152 -2.16 -6.37 -0.41
C ASN A 152 -1.82 -6.34 -1.91
N GLN A 153 -1.73 -5.14 -2.48
CA GLN A 153 -1.44 -4.87 -3.88
C GLN A 153 0.00 -4.34 -4.07
N GLY A 154 0.94 -4.75 -3.21
CA GLY A 154 2.36 -4.45 -3.37
C GLY A 154 3.08 -5.38 -4.35
N ILE A 155 4.07 -4.87 -5.09
CA ILE A 155 5.02 -5.69 -5.87
C ILE A 155 6.45 -5.24 -5.55
N SER A 156 7.33 -6.21 -5.28
CA SER A 156 8.73 -5.93 -4.94
C SER A 156 9.45 -5.19 -6.06
N GLY A 157 10.11 -4.08 -5.72
CA GLY A 157 10.93 -3.29 -6.64
C GLY A 157 10.17 -2.34 -7.56
N GLU A 158 8.84 -2.25 -7.44
CA GLU A 158 8.04 -1.33 -8.24
C GLU A 158 8.38 0.14 -7.96
N ASN A 159 8.47 0.92 -9.04
CA ASN A 159 8.52 2.37 -9.01
C ASN A 159 7.13 2.98 -9.30
N THR A 160 7.00 4.30 -9.16
CA THR A 160 5.70 4.97 -9.32
C THR A 160 5.17 4.91 -10.75
N SER A 161 6.01 4.89 -11.78
CA SER A 161 5.56 4.72 -13.17
C SER A 161 4.91 3.35 -13.39
N GLN A 162 5.46 2.30 -12.79
CA GLN A 162 4.92 0.94 -12.89
C GLN A 162 3.59 0.79 -12.15
N ILE A 163 3.49 1.35 -10.93
CA ILE A 163 2.23 1.39 -10.18
C ILE A 163 1.15 2.14 -10.97
N LEU A 164 1.48 3.32 -11.49
CA LEU A 164 0.57 4.13 -12.31
C LEU A 164 0.05 3.33 -13.51
N ALA A 165 0.93 2.65 -14.23
CA ALA A 165 0.58 1.86 -15.41
C ALA A 165 -0.40 0.70 -15.13
N ARG A 166 -0.47 0.20 -13.89
CA ARG A 166 -1.37 -0.91 -13.53
C ARG A 166 -2.54 -0.50 -12.64
N LEU A 167 -2.75 0.79 -12.35
CA LEU A 167 -3.87 1.23 -11.50
C LEU A 167 -5.23 0.78 -12.01
N GLY A 168 -5.40 0.65 -13.33
CA GLY A 168 -6.63 0.12 -13.94
C GLY A 168 -7.02 -1.29 -13.46
N THR A 169 -6.08 -2.05 -12.88
CA THR A 169 -6.39 -3.38 -12.29
C THR A 169 -7.26 -3.30 -11.04
N LEU A 170 -7.35 -2.13 -10.38
CA LEU A 170 -8.25 -1.91 -9.25
C LEU A 170 -9.67 -1.53 -9.67
N ASN A 171 -9.91 -1.27 -10.96
CA ASN A 171 -11.24 -0.89 -11.47
C ASN A 171 -12.31 -1.94 -11.09
N GLY A 172 -13.48 -1.46 -10.67
CA GLY A 172 -14.58 -2.32 -10.20
C GLY A 172 -14.43 -2.77 -8.74
N LEU A 173 -13.30 -2.48 -8.09
CA LEU A 173 -13.19 -2.56 -6.65
C LEU A 173 -13.74 -1.29 -5.98
N GLN A 174 -14.51 -1.43 -4.91
CA GLN A 174 -14.96 -0.33 -4.04
C GLN A 174 -14.40 -0.55 -2.62
N PRO A 175 -13.11 -0.30 -2.40
CA PRO A 175 -12.53 -0.40 -1.06
C PRO A 175 -12.98 0.78 -0.20
N ASP A 176 -13.13 0.59 1.12
CA ASP A 176 -13.38 1.71 2.02
C ASP A 176 -12.11 2.56 2.17
N THR A 177 -10.94 1.95 2.05
CA THR A 177 -9.67 2.65 2.27
C THR A 177 -8.56 2.13 1.35
N ILE A 178 -7.79 3.05 0.76
CA ILE A 178 -6.56 2.74 0.03
C ILE A 178 -5.37 3.42 0.72
N TYR A 179 -4.40 2.61 1.10
CA TYR A 179 -3.13 3.03 1.69
C TYR A 179 -2.04 3.00 0.61
N LEU A 180 -1.49 4.16 0.25
CA LEU A 180 -0.48 4.29 -0.78
C LEU A 180 0.90 4.61 -0.17
N MET A 181 1.89 3.76 -0.40
CA MET A 181 3.31 4.06 -0.15
C MET A 181 4.14 3.64 -1.36
N ALA A 182 4.78 4.59 -2.03
CA ALA A 182 5.66 4.31 -3.16
C ALA A 182 6.67 5.44 -3.37
N GLY A 183 7.81 5.12 -3.98
CA GLY A 183 8.79 6.11 -4.43
C GLY A 183 10.23 5.83 -4.05
N VAL A 184 10.49 4.91 -3.11
CA VAL A 184 11.87 4.60 -2.71
C VAL A 184 12.66 3.95 -3.85
N ASN A 185 12.00 3.14 -4.68
CA ASN A 185 12.61 2.52 -5.86
C ASN A 185 12.88 3.52 -6.98
N ASP A 186 12.02 4.52 -7.19
CA ASP A 186 12.29 5.63 -8.11
C ASP A 186 13.62 6.30 -7.78
N LEU A 187 13.82 6.62 -6.50
CA LEU A 187 15.03 7.27 -6.01
C LEU A 187 16.26 6.35 -6.11
N LYS A 188 16.11 5.07 -5.79
CA LYS A 188 17.15 4.05 -5.96
C LYS A 188 17.54 3.87 -7.43
N GLN A 189 16.60 4.00 -8.36
CA GLN A 189 16.80 3.86 -9.81
C GLN A 189 17.24 5.17 -10.48
N GLY A 190 17.42 6.25 -9.72
CA GLY A 190 17.89 7.54 -10.25
C GLY A 190 16.82 8.38 -10.94
N VAL A 191 15.53 8.06 -10.76
CA VAL A 191 14.41 8.86 -11.24
C VAL A 191 14.43 10.23 -10.55
N SER A 192 14.11 11.29 -11.29
CA SER A 192 14.08 12.66 -10.78
C SER A 192 12.96 12.85 -9.74
N GLU A 193 13.17 13.74 -8.76
CA GLU A 193 12.14 14.06 -7.75
C GLU A 193 10.87 14.62 -8.40
N MET A 194 11.02 15.41 -9.46
CA MET A 194 9.89 15.96 -10.22
C MET A 194 9.07 14.85 -10.88
N THR A 195 9.71 13.87 -11.53
CA THR A 195 9.02 12.72 -12.13
C THR A 195 8.30 11.90 -11.07
N LEU A 196 8.98 11.58 -9.97
CA LEU A 196 8.40 10.87 -8.83
C LEU A 196 7.14 11.57 -8.31
N LEU A 197 7.22 12.87 -8.02
CA LEU A 197 6.11 13.64 -7.46
C LEU A 197 4.95 13.80 -8.45
N ASN A 198 5.25 13.97 -9.75
CA ASN A 198 4.22 14.02 -10.79
C ASN A 198 3.49 12.68 -10.94
N ASN A 199 4.23 11.56 -10.90
CA ASN A 199 3.62 10.23 -10.91
C ASN A 199 2.76 10.00 -9.67
N LEU A 200 3.23 10.37 -8.46
CA LEU A 200 2.43 10.26 -7.24
C LEU A 200 1.15 11.11 -7.32
N ARG A 201 1.23 12.34 -7.85
CA ARG A 201 0.03 13.16 -8.10
C ARG A 201 -0.93 12.47 -9.06
N ALA A 202 -0.43 11.92 -10.17
CA ALA A 202 -1.25 11.21 -11.15
C ALA A 202 -1.90 9.95 -10.55
N ILE A 203 -1.16 9.19 -9.74
CA ILE A 203 -1.70 8.04 -9.02
C ILE A 203 -2.83 8.46 -8.09
N ILE A 204 -2.60 9.47 -7.24
CA ILE A 204 -3.60 9.98 -6.29
C ILE A 204 -4.85 10.45 -7.04
N HIS A 205 -4.68 11.23 -8.10
CA HIS A 205 -5.77 11.72 -8.92
C HIS A 205 -6.58 10.57 -9.51
N GLN A 206 -5.92 9.61 -10.16
CA GLN A 206 -6.58 8.47 -10.79
C GLN A 206 -7.33 7.60 -9.77
N LEU A 207 -6.74 7.35 -8.59
CA LEU A 207 -7.41 6.62 -7.51
C LEU A 207 -8.69 7.33 -7.05
N ARG A 208 -8.69 8.66 -6.92
CA ARG A 208 -9.89 9.43 -6.58
C ARG A 208 -10.98 9.30 -7.65
N CYS A 209 -10.58 9.37 -8.92
CA CYS A 209 -11.53 9.27 -10.02
C CYS A 209 -12.13 7.86 -10.13
N GLN A 210 -11.32 6.82 -9.91
CA GLN A 210 -11.74 5.42 -9.96
C GLN A 210 -12.56 5.00 -8.73
N HIS A 211 -12.29 5.62 -7.58
CA HIS A 211 -12.85 5.24 -6.29
C HIS A 211 -13.33 6.47 -5.49
N PRO A 212 -14.41 7.15 -5.94
CA PRO A 212 -14.83 8.43 -5.39
C PRO A 212 -15.33 8.39 -3.94
N GLU A 213 -15.70 7.21 -3.43
CA GLU A 213 -16.17 7.00 -2.04
C GLU A 213 -15.07 6.46 -1.11
N THR A 214 -13.88 6.20 -1.64
CA THR A 214 -12.78 5.59 -0.88
C THR A 214 -11.97 6.64 -0.12
N VAL A 215 -11.66 6.34 1.14
CA VAL A 215 -10.67 7.10 1.93
C VAL A 215 -9.27 6.77 1.41
N ILE A 216 -8.61 7.74 0.75
CA ILE A 216 -7.23 7.58 0.28
C ILE A 216 -6.27 8.14 1.34
N ILE A 217 -5.30 7.32 1.75
CA ILE A 217 -4.25 7.66 2.72
C ILE A 217 -2.89 7.48 2.04
N VAL A 218 -2.26 8.61 1.72
CA VAL A 218 -0.90 8.68 1.21
C VAL A 218 0.06 8.63 2.39
N GLN A 219 1.00 7.69 2.38
CA GLN A 219 1.97 7.51 3.46
C GLN A 219 3.29 8.18 3.07
N SER A 220 3.97 8.79 4.04
CA SER A 220 5.33 9.32 3.82
C SER A 220 6.27 8.20 3.36
N LEU A 221 7.28 8.55 2.55
CA LEU A 221 8.46 7.70 2.41
C LEU A 221 9.09 7.47 3.79
N LEU A 222 9.49 6.23 4.06
CA LEU A 222 10.28 5.89 5.23
C LEU A 222 11.73 6.38 5.04
N PRO A 223 12.49 6.64 6.13
CA PRO A 223 13.92 6.87 6.02
C PRO A 223 14.63 5.62 5.47
N THR A 224 15.83 5.83 4.92
CA THR A 224 16.74 4.74 4.53
C THR A 224 18.15 5.06 5.02
N ASN A 225 18.99 4.03 5.16
CA ASN A 225 20.42 4.18 5.41
C ASN A 225 21.25 4.20 4.12
N HIS A 226 20.59 4.41 2.97
CA HIS A 226 21.25 4.48 1.67
C HIS A 226 21.39 5.91 1.15
N HIS A 227 22.43 6.14 0.36
CA HIS A 227 22.82 7.48 -0.11
C HIS A 227 21.79 8.13 -1.06
N TYR A 228 20.97 7.35 -1.75
CA TYR A 228 19.97 7.87 -2.69
C TYR A 228 18.80 8.58 -1.98
N LEU A 229 18.56 8.32 -0.69
CA LEU A 229 17.52 8.97 0.10
C LEU A 229 18.03 9.40 1.47
N ARG A 230 18.88 10.43 1.48
CA ARG A 230 19.36 11.10 2.70
C ARG A 230 18.26 11.92 3.38
N LYS A 231 18.42 12.18 4.68
CA LYS A 231 17.50 12.94 5.54
C LYS A 231 16.87 14.16 4.86
N ASP A 232 17.68 15.13 4.42
CA ASP A 232 17.14 16.38 3.88
C ASP A 232 16.35 16.15 2.58
N ARG A 233 16.76 15.17 1.78
CA ARG A 233 16.05 14.76 0.58
C ARG A 233 14.71 14.12 0.93
N ALA A 234 14.70 13.20 1.90
CA ALA A 234 13.49 12.52 2.36
C ALA A 234 12.48 13.53 2.92
N ILE A 235 12.93 14.44 3.78
CA ILE A 235 12.08 15.49 4.37
C ILE A 235 11.47 16.37 3.28
N ARG A 236 12.27 16.86 2.31
CA ARG A 236 11.76 17.69 1.22
C ARG A 236 10.74 16.97 0.34
N ILE A 237 10.99 15.70 -0.02
CA ILE A 237 10.05 14.91 -0.83
C ILE A 237 8.76 14.66 -0.05
N ASN A 238 8.86 14.30 1.23
CA ASN A 238 7.70 14.05 2.08
C ASN A 238 6.84 15.32 2.29
N GLN A 239 7.47 16.48 2.46
CA GLN A 239 6.76 17.77 2.52
C GLN A 239 6.02 18.09 1.21
N GLN A 240 6.66 17.88 0.06
CA GLN A 240 6.02 18.07 -1.24
C GLN A 240 4.88 17.07 -1.47
N LEU A 241 5.06 15.80 -1.07
CA LEU A 241 4.02 14.78 -1.14
C LEU A 241 2.83 15.11 -0.23
N GLN A 242 3.08 15.63 0.98
CA GLN A 242 2.02 16.12 1.86
C GLN A 242 1.24 17.28 1.23
N ALA A 243 1.93 18.21 0.58
CA ALA A 243 1.29 19.31 -0.15
C ALA A 243 0.45 18.79 -1.33
N ILE A 244 0.95 17.80 -2.08
CA ILE A 244 0.19 17.14 -3.16
C ILE A 244 -1.06 16.47 -2.60
N ALA A 245 -0.94 15.69 -1.53
CA ALA A 245 -2.09 15.04 -0.90
C ALA A 245 -3.16 16.06 -0.48
N THR A 246 -2.73 17.18 0.10
CA THR A 246 -3.61 18.29 0.49
C THR A 246 -4.30 18.93 -0.73
N GLN A 247 -3.56 19.20 -1.81
CA GLN A 247 -4.10 19.78 -3.05
C GLN A 247 -5.08 18.84 -3.74
N GLU A 248 -4.82 17.53 -3.70
CA GLU A 248 -5.72 16.51 -4.22
C GLU A 248 -6.85 16.15 -3.24
N GLY A 249 -6.94 16.79 -2.07
CA GLY A 249 -8.02 16.53 -1.11
C GLY A 249 -8.03 15.10 -0.55
N VAL A 250 -6.86 14.47 -0.40
CA VAL A 250 -6.69 13.15 0.23
C VAL A 250 -5.88 13.25 1.52
N ASN A 251 -5.84 12.16 2.29
CA ASN A 251 -5.20 12.14 3.60
C ASN A 251 -3.70 11.85 3.47
N TYR A 252 -2.88 12.43 4.35
CA TYR A 252 -1.44 12.17 4.40
C TYR A 252 -0.99 11.67 5.77
N LEU A 253 -0.59 10.40 5.86
CA LEU A 253 -0.04 9.80 7.07
C LEU A 253 1.49 9.94 7.09
N ASN A 254 1.99 10.83 7.93
CA ASN A 254 3.42 10.98 8.16
C ASN A 254 3.94 9.86 9.08
N LEU A 255 4.65 8.89 8.52
CA LEU A 255 5.31 7.81 9.24
C LEU A 255 6.79 8.11 9.51
N TYR A 256 7.43 8.96 8.71
CA TYR A 256 8.88 9.20 8.74
C TYR A 256 9.45 9.39 10.16
N PRO A 257 8.88 10.23 11.06
CA PRO A 257 9.41 10.43 12.42
C PRO A 257 9.41 9.16 13.28
N LEU A 258 8.52 8.20 13.00
CA LEU A 258 8.38 6.96 13.76
C LEU A 258 9.53 5.97 13.48
N PHE A 259 10.25 6.17 12.37
CA PHE A 259 11.30 5.28 11.88
C PHE A 259 12.70 5.89 11.95
N THR A 260 12.79 7.21 12.15
CA THR A 260 14.08 7.91 12.16
C THR A 260 14.85 7.76 13.47
N ASP A 261 16.17 7.63 13.34
CA ASP A 261 17.11 7.87 14.43
C ASP A 261 17.41 9.37 14.62
N ALA A 262 18.30 9.71 15.55
CA ALA A 262 18.71 11.10 15.82
C ALA A 262 19.35 11.79 14.59
N ASN A 263 19.93 11.01 13.67
CA ASN A 263 20.59 11.49 12.46
C ASN A 263 19.63 11.54 11.25
N GLY A 264 18.36 11.14 11.41
CA GLY A 264 17.38 11.05 10.33
C GLY A 264 17.55 9.84 9.40
N GLY A 265 18.38 8.87 9.79
CA GLY A 265 18.50 7.56 9.15
C GLY A 265 17.43 6.60 9.67
N LEU A 266 17.29 5.44 9.04
CA LEU A 266 16.39 4.39 9.50
C LEU A 266 17.01 3.68 10.71
N ARG A 267 16.29 3.68 11.84
CA ARG A 267 16.69 2.99 13.08
C ARG A 267 17.12 1.55 12.79
N LEU A 268 18.30 1.16 13.27
CA LEU A 268 18.93 -0.13 12.94
C LEU A 268 18.08 -1.33 13.40
N GLU A 269 17.40 -1.22 14.52
CA GLU A 269 16.51 -2.24 15.04
C GLU A 269 15.22 -2.41 14.20
N LEU A 270 14.85 -1.41 13.39
CA LEU A 270 13.66 -1.43 12.55
C LEU A 270 13.94 -1.91 11.11
N THR A 271 15.18 -2.26 10.78
CA THR A 271 15.57 -2.64 9.42
C THR A 271 16.46 -3.88 9.37
N THR A 272 16.41 -4.59 8.25
CA THR A 272 17.30 -5.74 7.98
C THR A 272 18.52 -5.36 7.14
N ASP A 273 18.40 -4.35 6.28
CA ASP A 273 19.45 -3.97 5.32
C ASP A 273 19.64 -2.46 5.12
N GLY A 274 18.94 -1.62 5.90
CA GLY A 274 18.93 -0.17 5.75
C GLY A 274 17.80 0.37 4.85
N LEU A 275 16.97 -0.51 4.27
CA LEU A 275 15.78 -0.17 3.49
C LEU A 275 14.55 -0.97 3.95
N HIS A 276 14.64 -2.29 3.92
CA HIS A 276 13.55 -3.19 4.25
C HIS A 276 13.39 -3.30 5.76
N LEU A 277 12.14 -3.43 6.20
CA LEU A 277 11.80 -3.45 7.62
C LEU A 277 12.13 -4.82 8.24
N SER A 278 12.59 -4.79 9.48
CA SER A 278 12.59 -5.94 10.37
C SER A 278 11.17 -6.22 10.88
N ASP A 279 10.97 -7.31 11.63
CA ASP A 279 9.69 -7.55 12.31
C ASP A 279 9.31 -6.37 13.22
N ALA A 280 10.28 -5.82 13.96
CA ALA A 280 10.07 -4.64 14.80
C ALA A 280 9.68 -3.41 13.97
N GLY A 281 10.25 -3.26 12.77
CA GLY A 281 9.84 -2.23 11.82
C GLY A 281 8.39 -2.37 11.37
N TYR A 282 7.94 -3.59 11.05
CA TYR A 282 6.54 -3.82 10.71
C TYR A 282 5.59 -3.66 11.89
N VAL A 283 5.98 -4.02 13.11
CA VAL A 283 5.20 -3.74 14.33
C VAL A 283 5.07 -2.22 14.55
N GLN A 284 6.13 -1.45 14.28
CA GLN A 284 6.07 0.01 14.35
C GLN A 284 5.07 0.58 13.32
N TRP A 285 5.08 0.05 12.09
CA TRP A 285 4.12 0.44 11.05
C TRP A 285 2.68 0.05 11.44
N GLN A 286 2.49 -1.18 11.91
CA GLN A 286 1.21 -1.69 12.40
C GLN A 286 0.61 -0.79 13.47
N GLY A 287 1.40 -0.36 14.45
CA GLY A 287 0.90 0.52 15.50
C GLY A 287 0.36 1.84 14.96
N ALA A 288 0.96 2.39 13.90
CA ALA A 288 0.45 3.59 13.24
C ALA A 288 -0.87 3.32 12.48
N LEU A 289 -0.95 2.20 11.76
CA LEU A 289 -2.19 1.79 11.08
C LEU A 289 -3.31 1.54 12.09
N GLN A 290 -3.04 0.80 13.17
CA GLN A 290 -4.03 0.50 14.21
C GLN A 290 -4.62 1.77 14.82
N ARG A 291 -3.78 2.75 15.20
CA ARG A 291 -4.25 4.03 15.76
C ARG A 291 -5.14 4.80 14.78
N LEU A 292 -4.81 4.75 13.49
CA LEU A 292 -5.60 5.39 12.46
C LEU A 292 -6.95 4.69 12.32
N GLU A 293 -6.94 3.36 12.21
CA GLU A 293 -8.13 2.53 12.05
C GLU A 293 -9.08 2.59 13.25
N ASP A 294 -8.55 2.56 14.47
CA ASP A 294 -9.34 2.73 15.69
C ASP A 294 -10.06 4.09 15.69
N CYS A 295 -9.48 5.11 15.08
CA CYS A 295 -10.07 6.44 15.00
C CYS A 295 -11.05 6.58 13.83
N LEU A 296 -10.83 5.88 12.71
CA LEU A 296 -11.75 5.84 11.57
C LEU A 296 -13.05 5.06 11.86
N THR A 297 -13.02 4.17 12.85
CA THR A 297 -14.14 3.29 13.22
C THR A 297 -14.92 3.76 14.46
N GLN A 298 -14.50 4.87 15.08
CA GLN A 298 -15.22 5.56 16.17
C GLN A 298 -16.27 6.52 15.62
#